data_AF-A0A9E5WNM5-F1
#
_entry.id   AF-A0A9E5WNM5-F1
#
_cell.length_a   1.000
_cell.length_b   1.000
_cell.length_c   1.000
_cell.angle_alpha   90.00
_cell.angle_beta   90.00
_cell.angle_gamma   90.00
#
_symmetry.space_group_name_H-M   'P 1'
#
loop_
_entity.id
_entity.type
_entity.pdbx_description
1 polymer ?
#
loop_
_entity_poly.entity_id
_entity_poly.type
_entity_poly.pdbx_seq_one_letter_code
_entity_poly.pdbx_strand_id
1 'polypeptide(L)'
;MAKQSDAFVLRKLRAAEGYLELDMPDQALQELDQIEDPGPYELEEKRLRGEALKAQSKYEEAAEWLQQAAVMFPFPHGRQVWQSLSECLRETGRDSLADAAETNAALLEKAEKVLTDL
;
A
#
# COMPACT_ATOMS: atom_id res chain seq x y z
N MET A 1 -1.25 1.71 27.96
CA MET A 1 -1.64 0.43 27.35
C MET A 1 -0.38 -0.37 27.06
N ALA A 2 -0.43 -1.70 27.11
CA ALA A 2 0.74 -2.54 26.79
C ALA A 2 0.92 -2.59 25.27
N LYS A 3 2.16 -2.48 24.79
CA LYS A 3 2.47 -2.58 23.35
C LYS A 3 1.96 -3.92 22.79
N GLN A 4 1.33 -3.87 21.63
CA GLN A 4 0.88 -5.06 20.91
C GLN A 4 2.09 -5.89 20.46
N SER A 5 1.96 -7.22 20.50
CA SER A 5 3.04 -8.11 20.06
C SER A 5 3.11 -8.19 18.53
N ASP A 6 4.29 -8.49 17.98
CA ASP A 6 4.48 -8.70 16.53
C ASP A 6 3.51 -9.74 15.96
N ALA A 7 3.26 -10.82 16.71
CA ALA A 7 2.29 -11.85 16.33
C ALA A 7 0.85 -11.31 16.22
N PHE A 8 0.48 -10.35 17.08
CA PHE A 8 -0.81 -9.68 16.98
C PHE A 8 -0.88 -8.84 15.70
N VAL A 9 0.11 -7.98 15.47
CA VAL A 9 0.16 -7.08 14.29
C VAL A 9 0.13 -7.89 13.00
N LEU A 10 0.99 -8.91 12.87
CA LEU A 10 1.01 -9.80 11.72
C LEU A 10 -0.33 -10.49 11.45
N ARG A 11 -1.06 -10.89 12.51
CA ARG A 11 -2.38 -11.50 12.35
C ARG A 11 -3.38 -10.50 11.77
N LYS A 12 -3.34 -9.24 12.20
CA LYS A 12 -4.21 -8.16 11.69
C LYS A 12 -3.92 -7.84 10.24
N LEU A 13 -2.64 -7.70 9.88
CA LEU A 13 -2.22 -7.46 8.50
C LEU A 13 -2.66 -8.59 7.57
N ARG A 14 -2.44 -9.85 7.96
CA ARG A 14 -2.87 -11.02 7.17
C ARG A 14 -4.39 -11.10 7.01
N ALA A 15 -5.14 -10.78 8.07
CA ALA A 15 -6.59 -10.73 7.99
C ALA A 15 -7.06 -9.63 7.03
N ALA A 16 -6.47 -8.44 7.13
CA ALA A 16 -6.78 -7.32 6.24
C ALA A 16 -6.47 -7.64 4.78
N GLU A 17 -5.30 -8.23 4.49
CA GLU A 17 -4.93 -8.69 3.15
C GLU A 17 -5.93 -9.72 2.62
N GLY A 18 -6.29 -10.73 3.41
CA GLY A 18 -7.29 -11.73 3.02
C GLY A 18 -8.68 -11.14 2.78
N TYR A 19 -9.08 -10.11 3.54
CA TYR A 19 -10.33 -9.40 3.27
C TYR A 19 -10.28 -8.60 1.96
N LEU A 20 -9.14 -7.99 1.61
CA LEU A 20 -8.99 -7.31 0.32
C LEU A 20 -9.03 -8.28 -0.86
N GLU A 21 -8.45 -9.47 -0.74
CA GLU A 21 -8.55 -10.52 -1.76
C GLU A 21 -10.01 -10.97 -2.01
N LEU A 22 -10.90 -10.76 -1.03
CA LEU A 22 -12.33 -11.06 -1.11
C LEU A 22 -13.20 -9.83 -1.44
N ASP A 23 -12.60 -8.69 -1.80
CA ASP A 23 -13.30 -7.43 -2.07
C ASP A 23 -14.12 -6.92 -0.86
N MET A 24 -13.57 -7.10 0.35
CA MET A 24 -14.19 -6.72 1.64
C MET A 24 -13.39 -5.59 2.33
N PRO A 25 -13.30 -4.39 1.75
CA PRO A 25 -12.39 -3.35 2.25
C PRO A 25 -12.77 -2.77 3.62
N ASP A 26 -14.06 -2.78 3.99
CA ASP A 26 -14.49 -2.34 5.32
C ASP A 26 -13.93 -3.24 6.42
N GLN A 27 -13.97 -4.55 6.23
CA GLN A 27 -13.42 -5.54 7.16
C GLN A 27 -11.89 -5.44 7.22
N ALA A 28 -11.23 -5.16 6.09
CA ALA A 28 -9.80 -4.90 6.08
C ALA A 28 -9.43 -3.70 6.95
N LEU A 29 -10.12 -2.56 6.79
CA LEU A 29 -9.90 -1.37 7.63
C LEU A 29 -10.20 -1.64 9.10
N GLN A 30 -11.27 -2.39 9.42
CA GLN A 30 -11.58 -2.77 10.81
C GLN A 30 -10.48 -3.60 11.49
N GLU A 31 -9.77 -4.45 10.75
CA GLU A 31 -8.61 -5.16 11.28
C GLU A 31 -7.39 -4.24 11.45
N LEU A 32 -7.16 -3.34 10.50
CA LEU A 32 -6.05 -2.37 10.54
C LEU A 32 -6.23 -1.34 11.65
N ASP A 33 -7.46 -0.90 11.94
CA ASP A 33 -7.80 0.03 13.02
C ASP A 33 -7.54 -0.53 14.42
N GLN A 34 -7.34 -1.84 14.53
CA GLN A 34 -6.92 -2.46 15.77
C GLN A 34 -5.40 -2.40 15.99
N ILE A 35 -4.60 -1.94 15.02
CA ILE A 35 -3.14 -1.79 15.16
C ILE A 35 -2.83 -0.40 15.72
N GLU A 36 -2.27 -0.33 16.93
CA GLU A 36 -1.89 0.95 17.57
C GLU A 36 -0.46 1.38 17.22
N ASP A 37 0.46 0.41 17.11
CA ASP A 37 1.87 0.63 16.75
C ASP A 37 2.31 -0.52 15.83
N PRO A 38 2.40 -0.28 14.50
CA PRO A 38 2.79 -1.32 13.55
C PRO A 38 4.28 -1.68 13.64
N GLY A 39 5.10 -0.86 14.29
CA GLY A 39 6.55 -1.05 14.42
C GLY A 39 7.22 -1.36 13.07
N PRO A 40 7.93 -2.50 12.94
CA PRO A 40 8.63 -2.84 11.69
C PRO A 40 7.69 -3.14 10.51
N TYR A 41 6.38 -3.28 10.75
CA TYR A 41 5.37 -3.58 9.73
C TYR A 41 4.65 -2.33 9.21
N GLU A 42 5.13 -1.14 9.56
CA GLU A 42 4.51 0.13 9.15
C GLU A 42 4.31 0.24 7.63
N LEU A 43 5.27 -0.24 6.83
CA LEU A 43 5.15 -0.23 5.37
C LEU A 43 3.93 -1.02 4.88
N GLU A 44 3.75 -2.24 5.40
CA GLU A 44 2.63 -3.10 4.99
C GLU A 44 1.30 -2.59 5.51
N GLU A 45 1.28 -2.04 6.72
CA GLU A 45 0.09 -1.41 7.30
C GLU A 45 -0.41 -0.25 6.43
N LYS A 46 0.50 0.64 6.02
CA LYS A 46 0.19 1.79 5.15
C LYS A 46 -0.27 1.33 3.77
N ARG A 47 0.40 0.34 3.19
CA ARG A 47 0.01 -0.24 1.89
C ARG A 47 -1.42 -0.77 1.96
N LEU A 48 -1.73 -1.63 2.94
CA LEU A 48 -3.05 -2.24 3.07
C LEU A 48 -4.15 -1.21 3.35
N ARG A 49 -3.88 -0.18 4.17
CA ARG A 49 -4.83 0.94 4.37
C ARG A 49 -5.12 1.67 3.07
N GLY A 50 -4.07 2.00 2.31
CA GLY A 50 -4.18 2.66 1.02
C GLY A 50 -5.00 1.85 0.02
N GLU A 51 -4.71 0.55 -0.12
CA GLU A 51 -5.46 -0.35 -1.01
C GLU A 51 -6.93 -0.50 -0.59
N ALA A 52 -7.20 -0.62 0.72
CA ALA A 52 -8.57 -0.70 1.22
C ALA A 52 -9.38 0.56 0.94
N LEU A 53 -8.79 1.75 1.13
CA LEU A 53 -9.45 3.02 0.82
C LEU A 53 -9.67 3.20 -0.68
N LYS A 54 -8.70 2.79 -1.51
CA LYS A 54 -8.84 2.78 -2.98
C LYS A 54 -10.00 1.88 -3.41
N ALA A 55 -10.13 0.69 -2.83
CA ALA A 55 -11.26 -0.21 -3.11
C ALA A 55 -12.63 0.37 -2.71
N GLN A 56 -12.67 1.33 -1.78
CA GLN A 56 -13.88 2.11 -1.45
C GLN A 56 -14.06 3.37 -2.31
N SER A 57 -13.25 3.55 -3.36
CA SER A 57 -13.18 4.76 -4.17
C SER A 57 -12.87 6.05 -3.39
N LYS A 58 -12.23 5.93 -2.22
CA LYS A 58 -11.75 7.07 -1.41
C LYS A 58 -10.35 7.48 -1.86
N TYR A 59 -10.24 7.94 -3.09
CA TYR A 59 -8.97 8.09 -3.79
C TYR A 59 -8.03 9.14 -3.19
N GLU A 60 -8.54 10.26 -2.67
CA GLU A 60 -7.73 11.26 -1.97
C GLU A 60 -7.01 10.65 -0.76
N GLU A 61 -7.76 10.01 0.14
CA GLU A 61 -7.21 9.40 1.37
C GLU A 61 -6.29 8.22 1.02
N ALA A 62 -6.70 7.39 0.05
CA ALA A 62 -5.88 6.28 -0.43
C ALA A 62 -4.51 6.75 -0.93
N ALA A 63 -4.47 7.84 -1.72
CA ALA A 63 -3.22 8.38 -2.25
C ALA A 63 -2.26 8.83 -1.14
N GLU A 64 -2.77 9.38 -0.02
CA GLU A 64 -1.92 9.79 1.11
C GLU A 64 -1.23 8.60 1.77
N TRP A 65 -1.96 7.50 2.00
CA TRP A 65 -1.41 6.27 2.58
C TRP A 65 -0.46 5.57 1.61
N LEU A 66 -0.85 5.45 0.34
CA LEU A 66 -0.04 4.80 -0.70
C LEU A 66 1.25 5.59 -0.98
N GLN A 67 1.22 6.92 -0.95
CA GLN A 67 2.43 7.74 -1.11
C GLN A 67 3.44 7.47 0.02
N GLN A 68 2.97 7.41 1.27
CA GLN A 68 3.83 7.08 2.40
C GLN A 68 4.43 5.68 2.27
N ALA A 69 3.63 4.68 1.87
CA ALA A 69 4.12 3.32 1.65
C ALA A 69 5.13 3.25 0.49
N ALA A 70 4.84 3.92 -0.64
CA ALA A 70 5.64 3.88 -1.87
C ALA A 70 7.08 4.32 -1.67
N VAL A 71 7.32 5.32 -0.80
CA VAL A 71 8.67 5.82 -0.50
C VAL A 71 9.43 4.98 0.54
N MET A 72 8.78 4.02 1.20
CA MET A 72 9.40 3.12 2.17
C MET A 72 9.93 1.83 1.54
N PHE A 73 9.43 1.43 0.37
CA PHE A 73 9.86 0.20 -0.27
C PHE A 73 11.36 0.24 -0.63
N PRO A 74 12.12 -0.82 -0.30
CA PRO A 74 13.48 -0.94 -0.78
C PRO A 74 13.49 -1.20 -2.29
N PHE A 75 14.34 -0.50 -3.03
CA PHE A 75 14.57 -0.78 -4.45
C PHE A 75 15.06 -2.23 -4.64
N PRO A 76 14.59 -2.97 -5.66
CA PRO A 76 13.68 -2.57 -6.75
C PRO A 76 12.19 -2.89 -6.48
N HIS A 77 11.76 -3.03 -5.23
CA HIS A 77 10.39 -3.42 -4.88
C HIS A 77 9.42 -2.24 -4.83
N GLY A 78 8.13 -2.52 -4.64
CA GLY A 78 7.09 -1.49 -4.44
C GLY A 78 6.39 -1.03 -5.71
N ARG A 79 6.64 -1.68 -6.86
CA ARG A 79 6.00 -1.37 -8.15
C ARG A 79 4.48 -1.25 -8.06
N GLN A 80 3.83 -2.22 -7.42
CA GLN A 80 2.36 -2.25 -7.29
C GLN A 80 1.81 -1.05 -6.52
N VAL A 81 2.51 -0.59 -5.48
CA VAL A 81 2.08 0.57 -4.68
C VAL A 81 2.17 1.85 -5.50
N TRP A 82 3.22 2.00 -6.32
CA TRP A 82 3.31 3.12 -7.27
C TRP A 82 2.20 3.09 -8.33
N GLN A 83 1.78 1.91 -8.78
CA GLN A 83 0.64 1.78 -9.71
C GLN A 83 -0.68 2.20 -9.04
N SER A 84 -0.97 1.67 -7.85
CA SER A 84 -2.16 2.07 -7.09
C SER A 84 -2.17 3.55 -6.75
N LEU A 85 -1.02 4.14 -6.44
CA LEU A 85 -0.89 5.57 -6.21
C LEU A 85 -1.21 6.37 -7.49
N SER A 86 -0.68 5.95 -8.66
CA SER A 86 -1.01 6.60 -9.93
C SER A 86 -2.51 6.60 -10.20
N GLU A 87 -3.16 5.45 -10.03
CA GLU A 87 -4.61 5.32 -10.23
C GLU A 87 -5.38 6.29 -9.33
N CYS A 88 -5.05 6.35 -8.04
CA CYS A 88 -5.68 7.29 -7.11
C CYS A 88 -5.42 8.76 -7.50
N LEU A 89 -4.21 9.09 -7.96
CA LEU A 89 -3.87 10.44 -8.41
C LEU A 89 -4.68 10.82 -9.67
N ARG A 90 -4.89 9.88 -10.59
CA ARG A 90 -5.64 10.09 -11.83
C ARG A 90 -7.13 10.31 -11.55
N GLU A 91 -7.73 9.50 -10.68
CA GLU A 91 -9.13 9.65 -10.25
C GLU A 91 -9.41 10.98 -9.55
N THR A 92 -8.37 11.60 -9.00
CA THR A 92 -8.44 12.89 -8.28
C THR A 92 -7.97 14.07 -9.13
N GLY A 93 -7.78 13.88 -10.44
CA GLY A 93 -7.41 14.93 -11.40
C GLY A 93 -5.97 15.43 -11.28
N ARG A 94 -5.09 14.69 -10.58
CA ARG A 94 -3.67 15.02 -10.37
C ARG A 94 -2.78 14.33 -11.42
N ASP A 95 -3.12 14.49 -12.70
CA ASP A 95 -2.51 13.75 -13.83
C ASP A 95 -0.98 13.82 -13.87
N SER A 96 -0.39 14.99 -13.68
CA SER A 96 1.07 15.12 -13.72
C SER A 96 1.78 14.34 -12.60
N LEU A 97 1.13 14.17 -11.45
CA LEU A 97 1.65 13.33 -10.37
C LEU A 97 1.41 11.84 -10.66
N ALA A 98 0.28 11.49 -11.29
CA ALA A 98 -0.01 10.13 -11.73
C ALA A 98 1.06 9.64 -12.73
N ASP A 99 1.39 10.46 -13.73
CA ASP A 99 2.41 10.13 -14.73
C ASP A 99 3.82 9.94 -14.11
N ALA A 100 4.14 10.72 -13.06
CA ALA A 100 5.36 10.54 -12.29
C ALA A 100 5.37 9.22 -11.51
N ALA A 101 4.25 8.86 -10.89
CA ALA A 101 4.10 7.59 -10.17
C ALA A 101 4.20 6.38 -11.13
N GLU A 102 3.59 6.46 -12.31
CA GLU A 102 3.73 5.45 -13.37
C GLU A 102 5.17 5.30 -13.86
N THR A 103 5.89 6.42 -13.99
CA THR A 103 7.31 6.40 -14.35
C THR A 103 8.13 5.64 -13.31
N ASN A 104 7.88 5.87 -12.01
CA ASN A 104 8.53 5.11 -10.93
C ASN A 104 8.20 3.61 -11.01
N ALA A 105 6.93 3.26 -11.20
CA ALA A 105 6.52 1.86 -11.36
C ALA A 105 7.23 1.19 -12.55
N ALA A 106 7.34 1.87 -13.69
CA ALA A 106 8.02 1.35 -14.88
C ALA A 106 9.54 1.21 -14.69
N LEU A 107 10.17 2.10 -13.90
CA LEU A 107 11.59 1.98 -13.55
C LEU A 107 11.86 0.75 -12.68
N LEU A 108 11.00 0.50 -11.68
CA LEU A 108 11.10 -0.67 -10.81
C LEU A 108 10.91 -1.97 -11.60
N GLU A 109 9.92 -2.03 -12.51
CA GLU A 109 9.72 -3.20 -13.39
C GLU A 109 10.96 -3.51 -14.23
N LYS A 110 11.59 -2.49 -14.81
CA LYS A 110 12.82 -2.66 -15.60
C LYS A 110 13.97 -3.15 -14.73
N ALA A 111 14.11 -2.59 -13.53
CA ALA A 111 15.16 -2.97 -12.59
C ALA A 111 14.99 -4.42 -12.10
N GLU A 112 13.78 -4.83 -11.75
CA GLU A 112 13.46 -6.22 -11.36
C GLU A 112 13.90 -7.19 -12.46
N LYS A 113 13.51 -6.94 -13.73
CA LYS A 113 13.90 -7.79 -14.88
C LYS A 113 15.41 -7.90 -15.04
N VAL A 114 16.12 -6.76 -15.01
CA VAL A 114 17.58 -6.74 -15.13
C VAL A 114 18.24 -7.56 -14.02
N LEU A 115 17.74 -7.49 -12.80
CA LEU A 115 18.31 -8.20 -11.65
C LEU A 115 17.98 -9.69 -11.64
N THR A 116 16.83 -10.11 -12.19
CA THR A 116 16.46 -11.53 -12.31
C THR A 116 17.14 -12.26 -13.46
N ASP A 117 17.60 -11.52 -14.47
CA ASP A 117 18.27 -12.08 -15.65
C ASP A 117 19.80 -12.25 -15.47
N LEU A 118 20.34 -11.95 -14.28
CA LEU A 118 21.75 -12.12 -13.87
C LEU A 118 21.97 -13.45 -13.13
#